data_AF-A0A6L8F0Q4-F1
#
_entry.id   AF-A0A6L8F0Q4-F1
#
_cell.length_a   1.000
_cell.length_b   1.000
_cell.length_c   1.000
_cell.angle_alpha   90.00
_cell.angle_beta   90.00
_cell.angle_gamma   90.00
#
_symmetry.space_group_name_H-M   'P 1'
#
loop_
_entity.id
_entity.type
_entity.pdbx_description
1 polymer ?
#
loop_
_entity_poly.entity_id
_entity_poly.type
_entity_poly.pdbx_seq_one_letter_code
_entity_poly.pdbx_strand_id
1 'polypeptide(L)' 'MLKTVEATIDEQGNVQLVKPIQLPKPARAFVTIFSEELHVPETALLSEGALAQDWLRPEEDAAWAHLQHLGKEKSS' A
#
# COMPACT_ATOMS: atom_id res chain seq x y z
N MET A 1 -1.77 12.60 12.50
CA MET A 1 -1.43 11.30 11.88
C MET A 1 -2.55 10.90 10.96
N LEU A 2 -2.22 10.40 9.76
CA LEU A 2 -3.18 9.79 8.86
C LEU A 2 -3.53 8.40 9.41
N LYS A 3 -4.82 8.08 9.47
CA LYS A 3 -5.33 6.75 9.84
C LYS A 3 -6.10 6.21 8.65
N THR A 4 -5.69 5.06 8.15
CA THR A 4 -6.46 4.29 7.17
C THR A 4 -7.43 3.40 7.94
N VAL A 5 -8.68 3.36 7.51
CA VAL A 5 -9.75 2.61 8.16
C VAL A 5 -10.33 1.66 7.12
N GLU A 6 -10.56 0.41 7.52
CA GLU A 6 -11.18 -0.59 6.66
C GLU A 6 -12.69 -0.30 6.52
N ALA A 7 -13.16 -0.33 5.28
CA ALA A 7 -14.54 -0.08 4.92
C ALA A 7 -14.95 -1.02 3.78
N THR A 8 -16.22 -1.41 3.78
CA THR A 8 -16.86 -2.16 2.70
C THR A 8 -17.80 -1.24 1.93
N ILE A 9 -17.99 -1.52 0.64
CA ILE A 9 -18.99 -0.86 -0.19
C ILE A 9 -20.07 -1.89 -0.48
N ASP A 10 -21.32 -1.59 -0.11
CA ASP A 10 -22.45 -2.50 -0.37
C ASP A 10 -22.94 -2.40 -1.83
N GLU A 11 -23.87 -3.27 -2.20
CA GLU A 11 -24.43 -3.32 -3.57
C GLU A 11 -25.14 -2.02 -4.00
N GLN A 12 -25.49 -1.17 -3.04
CA GLN A 12 -26.12 0.13 -3.28
C GLN A 12 -25.09 1.26 -3.38
N GLY A 13 -23.80 0.95 -3.22
CA GLY A 13 -22.69 1.89 -3.30
C GLY A 13 -22.43 2.66 -2.01
N ASN A 14 -23.01 2.26 -0.88
CA ASN A 14 -22.77 2.95 0.40
C ASN A 14 -21.49 2.45 1.04
N VAL A 15 -20.67 3.38 1.51
CA VAL A 15 -19.43 3.09 2.24
C VAL A 15 -19.75 2.85 3.71
N GLN A 16 -19.45 1.66 4.21
CA GLN A 16 -19.66 1.29 5.60
C GLN A 16 -18.33 0.94 6.27
N LEU A 17 -18.04 1.55 7.41
CA LEU A 17 -16.85 1.21 8.19
C LEU A 17 -17.01 -0.18 8.79
N VAL A 18 -16.02 -1.06 8.60
CA VAL A 18 -16.02 -2.41 9.18
C VAL A 18 -15.93 -2.33 10.70
N LYS A 19 -15.19 -1.35 11.22
CA LYS A 19 -15.08 -1.07 12.65
C LYS A 19 -15.39 0.40 12.92
N PRO A 20 -16.19 0.72 13.96
CA PRO A 20 -16.43 2.09 14.37
C PRO A 20 -15.11 2.77 14.76
N ILE A 21 -14.95 4.02 14.35
CA ILE A 21 -13.82 4.85 14.78
C ILE A 21 -14.30 5.92 15.76
N GLN A 22 -13.57 6.09 16.85
CA GLN A 22 -13.77 7.24 17.73
C GLN A 22 -12.77 8.33 17.35
N LEU A 23 -13.31 9.49 16.98
CA LEU A 23 -12.53 10.67 16.67
C LEU A 23 -12.68 11.68 17.81
N PRO A 24 -11.59 12.29 18.29
CA PRO A 24 -11.64 13.22 19.42
C PRO A 24 -12.36 14.53 19.07
N LYS A 25 -12.50 14.85 17.78
CA LYS A 25 -13.18 16.03 17.25
C LYS A 25 -13.84 15.68 15.91
N PRO A 26 -14.87 16.42 15.47
CA PRO A 26 -15.39 16.31 14.12
C PRO A 26 -14.29 16.48 13.07
N ALA A 27 -14.24 15.61 12.07
CA ALA A 27 -13.21 15.63 11.05
C ALA A 27 -13.77 15.28 9.67
N ARG A 28 -13.12 15.77 8.62
CA ARG A 28 -13.37 15.36 7.25
C ARG A 28 -12.53 14.12 6.94
N ALA A 29 -13.11 13.17 6.22
CA ALA A 29 -12.42 11.99 5.75
C ALA A 29 -12.27 12.02 4.22
N PHE A 30 -11.23 11.35 3.74
CA PHE A 30 -11.08 10.99 2.33
C PHE A 30 -11.39 9.50 2.19
N VAL A 31 -12.14 9.15 1.15
CA VAL A 31 -12.42 7.76 0.78
C VAL A 31 -11.76 7.51 -0.57
N THR A 32 -10.97 6.45 -0.64
CA THR A 32 -10.35 5.98 -1.89
C THR A 32 -11.00 4.64 -2.24
N ILE A 33 -11.59 4.56 -3.43
CA ILE A 33 -12.27 3.37 -3.93
C ILE A 33 -11.38 2.79 -5.02
N PHE A 34 -11.01 1.52 -4.89
CA PHE A 34 -10.30 0.79 -5.94
C PHE A 34 -11.36 0.08 -6.79
N SER A 35 -11.42 0.40 -8.09
CA SER A 35 -12.22 -0.37 -9.04
C SER A 35 -11.45 -1.64 -9.40
N GLU A 36 -12.12 -2.79 -9.41
CA GLU A 36 -11.53 -4.07 -9.85
C GLU A 36 -11.16 -4.07 -11.34
N GLU A 37 -11.64 -3.09 -12.11
CA GLU A 37 -11.01 -2.71 -13.37
C GLU A 37 -9.69 -1.99 -13.10
N LEU A 38 -8.76 -2.68 -12.44
CA LEU A 38 -7.35 -2.46 -12.69
C LEU A 38 -7.13 -2.91 -14.13
N HIS A 39 -7.47 -2.04 -15.10
CA HIS A 39 -6.88 -2.10 -16.42
C HIS A 39 -5.39 -1.87 -16.16
N VAL A 40 -4.68 -2.94 -15.83
CA VAL A 40 -3.23 -2.94 -15.67
C VAL A 40 -2.76 -2.38 -17.01
N PRO A 41 -2.27 -1.12 -17.02
CA PRO A 41 -1.93 -0.52 -18.30
C PRO A 41 -0.89 -1.46 -18.90
N GLU A 42 -0.99 -1.77 -20.19
CA GLU A 42 -0.08 -2.70 -20.85
C GLU A 42 1.39 -2.33 -20.57
N THR A 43 1.67 -1.04 -20.37
CA THR A 43 2.94 -0.50 -19.90
C THR A 43 3.39 -1.01 -18.53
N ALA A 44 2.49 -1.26 -17.56
CA ALA A 44 2.84 -1.88 -16.28
C ALA A 44 3.25 -3.36 -16.45
N LEU A 45 2.57 -4.12 -17.32
CA LEU A 45 2.97 -5.50 -17.65
C LEU A 45 4.33 -5.54 -18.37
N LEU A 46 4.56 -4.60 -19.29
CA LEU A 46 5.86 -4.46 -19.98
C LEU A 46 6.97 -3.97 -19.04
N SER A 47 6.62 -3.10 -18.08
CA SER A 47 7.57 -2.58 -17.08
C SER A 47 7.97 -3.64 -16.07
N GLU A 48 7.10 -4.61 -15.75
CA GLU A 48 7.44 -5.73 -14.87
C GLU A 48 8.65 -6.50 -15.39
N GLY A 49 8.64 -6.88 -16.68
CA GLY A 49 9.76 -7.59 -17.31
C GLY A 49 11.04 -6.75 -17.42
N ALA A 50 10.92 -5.45 -17.66
CA ALA A 50 12.06 -4.55 -17.73
C ALA A 50 12.69 -4.28 -16.35
N LEU A 51 11.88 -4.02 -15.33
CA LEU A 51 12.33 -3.77 -13.96
C LEU A 51 12.91 -5.04 -13.33
N ALA A 52 12.34 -6.22 -13.60
CA ALA A 52 12.82 -7.49 -13.05
C ALA A 52 14.30 -7.77 -13.37
N GLN A 53 14.81 -7.33 -14.52
CA GLN A 53 16.20 -7.58 -14.93
C GLN A 53 17.23 -6.81 -14.11
N ASP A 54 16.89 -5.59 -13.69
CA ASP A 54 17.78 -4.74 -12.90
C ASP A 54 17.47 -4.82 -11.39
N TRP A 55 16.21 -5.06 -11.03
CA TRP A 55 15.74 -5.10 -9.64
C TRP A 55 15.93 -6.46 -8.94
N LEU A 56 15.93 -7.59 -9.68
CA LEU A 56 16.14 -8.92 -9.08
C LEU A 56 17.63 -9.31 -9.02
N ARG A 57 18.52 -8.33 -9.00
CA ARG A 57 19.96 -8.57 -8.91
C ARG A 57 20.35 -8.94 -7.47
N PRO A 58 21.19 -9.96 -7.26
CA PRO A 58 21.64 -10.36 -5.92
C PRO A 58 22.29 -9.22 -5.11
N GLU A 59 22.88 -8.25 -5.81
CA GLU A 59 23.46 -7.05 -5.21
C GLU A 59 22.41 -6.17 -4.53
N GLU A 60 21.19 -6.10 -5.08
CA GLU A 60 20.08 -5.39 -4.45
C GLU A 60 19.63 -6.14 -3.19
N ASP A 61 19.46 -7.46 -3.24
CA ASP A 61 19.10 -8.26 -2.06
C ASP A 61 20.09 -8.05 -0.89
N ALA A 62 21.39 -7.96 -1.20
CA ALA A 62 22.42 -7.63 -0.21
C ALA A 62 22.27 -6.21 0.36
N ALA A 63 21.92 -5.23 -0.48
CA ALA A 63 21.66 -3.86 -0.06
C ALA A 63 20.42 -3.77 0.85
N TRP A 64 19.33 -4.47 0.51
CA TRP A 64 18.12 -4.55 1.34
C TRP A 64 18.40 -5.23 2.68
N ALA A 65 19.18 -6.32 2.70
CA ALA A 65 19.59 -7.00 3.94
C ALA A 65 20.42 -6.08 4.84
N HIS A 66 21.30 -5.27 4.27
CA HIS A 66 22.11 -4.31 5.02
C HIS A 66 21.25 -3.22 5.70
N LEU A 67 20.22 -2.70 5.01
CA LEU A 67 19.29 -1.72 5.59
C LEU A 67 18.46 -2.31 6.74
N GLN A 68 18.01 -3.56 6.61
CA GLN A 68 17.28 -4.25 7.67
C GLN A 68 18.14 -4.49 8.91
N HIS A 69 19.43 -4.80 8.72
CA HIS A 69 20.38 -4.95 9.81
C HIS A 69 20.59 -3.62 10.56
N LEU A 70 20.80 -2.52 9.82
CA LEU A 70 20.94 -1.18 10.40
C LEU A 70 19.71 -0.75 11.22
N GLY A 71 18.51 -1.16 10.79
CA GLY A 71 17.27 -0.91 11.52
C GLY A 71 17.20 -1.67 12.85
N LYS A 72 17.82 -2.86 12.94
CA LYS A 72 17.88 -3.63 14.19
C LYS A 72 18.93 -3.10 15.16
N GLU A 73 20.08 -2.65 14.68
CA GLU A 73 21.12 -2.05 15.53
C GLU A 73 20.71 -0.70 16.11
N LYS A 74 19.88 0.08 15.42
CA LYS A 74 19.36 1.37 15.95
C LYS A 74 18.22 1.22 16.97
N SER A 75 17.72 0.00 17.19
CA SER A 75 16.60 -0.29 18.10
C SER A 75 17.03 -1.02 19.39
N SER A 76 18.34 -1.17 19.62
CA SER A 76 18.93 -1.72 20.85
C SER A 76 19.69 -0.65 21.62
#